data_AF-A0A534LIJ1-F1
#
_entry.id   AF-A0A534LIJ1-F1
#
_cell.length_a   1.000
_cell.length_b   1.000
_cell.length_c   1.000
_cell.angle_alpha   90.00
_cell.angle_beta   90.00
_cell.angle_gamma   90.00
#
_symmetry.space_group_name_H-M   'P 1'
#
loop_
_entity.id
_entity.type
_entity.pdbx_description
1 polymer ?
#
loop_
_entity_poly.entity_id
_entity_poly.type
_entity_poly.pdbx_seq_one_letter_code
_entity_poly.pdbx_strand_id
1 'polypeptide(L)'
;MPHIVIIGDRDSGKTTFLALLYAAQVKSGATRADDFRFHVDLASMEEISEVFQQLMSGSFPDSAAKEGISDINFHVGYRRSRLGILSRRRSKAWSPDTSASLHFVLLRNLDAEMSRFRSGSSLANVNLRDVLESDAMVILVDSTRLAVVGEENPHGTMTNYDGAVESLLTALQRSRARGDPKRFHPIFLFSKFDSVNKKALRRAKIEDVPPGVRETTLRAAYARALLDTNLPKTIAKITNREVQGVRFAPPSYFFSRVATEAATENLRDRVRLLRGDDGGWELDYSADEYLALLERLRTIATEAGD
;
A
#
# COMPACT_ATOMS: atom_id res chain seq x y z
N MET A 1 14.97 8.23 -8.12
CA MET A 1 13.64 7.64 -8.31
C MET A 1 13.22 7.04 -6.99
N PRO A 2 12.09 7.41 -6.38
CA PRO A 2 11.64 6.76 -5.16
C PRO A 2 11.33 5.26 -5.35
N HIS A 3 11.90 4.43 -4.49
CA HIS A 3 11.64 2.98 -4.45
C HIS A 3 10.63 2.67 -3.36
N ILE A 4 9.50 2.05 -3.73
CA ILE A 4 8.44 1.68 -2.79
C ILE A 4 8.30 0.16 -2.80
N VAL A 5 8.29 -0.44 -1.62
CA VAL A 5 8.09 -1.89 -1.50
C VAL A 5 6.68 -2.17 -1.00
N ILE A 6 6.00 -3.11 -1.63
CA ILE A 6 4.74 -3.64 -1.13
C ILE A 6 5.02 -5.00 -0.51
N ILE A 7 4.76 -5.10 0.79
CA ILE A 7 4.89 -6.33 1.54
C ILE A 7 3.54 -6.74 2.10
N GLY A 8 3.37 -8.04 2.27
CA GLY A 8 2.17 -8.65 2.80
C GLY A 8 2.33 -10.16 2.77
N ASP A 9 1.65 -10.85 3.67
CA ASP A 9 1.64 -12.30 3.66
C ASP A 9 0.99 -12.85 2.35
N ARG A 10 1.10 -14.15 2.12
CA ARG A 10 0.35 -14.82 1.05
C ARG A 10 -1.13 -14.50 1.19
N ASP A 11 -1.77 -14.20 0.06
CA ASP A 11 -3.20 -13.87 -0.02
C ASP A 11 -3.63 -12.61 0.74
N SER A 12 -2.70 -11.75 1.18
CA SER A 12 -3.02 -10.46 1.83
C SER A 12 -3.70 -9.43 0.92
N GLY A 13 -3.93 -9.73 -0.36
CA GLY A 13 -4.58 -8.83 -1.31
C GLY A 13 -3.63 -7.87 -2.05
N LYS A 14 -2.33 -8.18 -2.14
CA LYS A 14 -1.33 -7.34 -2.84
C LYS A 14 -1.72 -7.04 -4.30
N THR A 15 -2.16 -8.07 -5.03
CA THR A 15 -2.59 -7.92 -6.43
C THR A 15 -3.83 -7.03 -6.54
N THR A 16 -4.84 -7.27 -5.69
CA THR A 16 -6.04 -6.43 -5.60
C THR A 16 -5.70 -4.98 -5.25
N PHE A 17 -4.78 -4.76 -4.32
CA PHE A 17 -4.31 -3.44 -3.95
C PHE A 17 -3.74 -2.68 -5.14
N LEU A 18 -2.84 -3.29 -5.92
CA LEU A 18 -2.28 -2.67 -7.12
C LEU A 18 -3.36 -2.31 -8.15
N ALA A 19 -4.30 -3.22 -8.36
CA ALA A 19 -5.40 -3.03 -9.30
C ALA A 19 -6.32 -1.86 -8.90
N LEU A 20 -6.60 -1.71 -7.60
CA LEU A 20 -7.39 -0.60 -7.08
C LEU A 20 -6.62 0.73 -7.08
N LEU A 21 -5.30 0.69 -6.88
CA LEU A 21 -4.44 1.85 -7.06
C LEU A 21 -4.48 2.34 -8.51
N TYR A 22 -4.43 1.41 -9.46
CA TYR A 22 -4.61 1.71 -10.88
C TYR A 22 -6.03 2.21 -11.21
N ALA A 23 -7.07 1.61 -10.62
CA ALA A 23 -8.45 2.09 -10.78
C ALA A 23 -8.62 3.55 -10.30
N ALA A 24 -8.05 3.88 -9.14
CA ALA A 24 -8.09 5.23 -8.58
C ALA A 24 -7.33 6.23 -9.46
N GLN A 25 -6.20 5.80 -10.02
CA GLN A 25 -5.46 6.57 -11.01
C GLN A 25 -6.33 6.89 -12.24
N VAL A 26 -6.93 5.88 -12.88
CA VAL A 26 -7.78 6.07 -14.08
C VAL A 26 -8.92 7.05 -13.78
N LYS A 27 -9.57 6.89 -12.62
CA LYS A 27 -10.64 7.79 -12.16
C LYS A 27 -10.15 9.21 -11.90
N SER A 28 -8.96 9.37 -11.29
CA SER A 28 -8.36 10.69 -11.03
C SER A 28 -7.95 11.43 -12.32
N GLY A 29 -7.45 10.69 -13.32
CA GLY A 29 -7.10 11.25 -14.62
C GLY A 29 -8.32 11.72 -15.41
N ALA A 30 -9.47 11.05 -15.25
CA ALA A 30 -10.72 11.40 -15.91
C ALA A 30 -11.42 12.63 -15.28
N THR A 31 -11.22 12.88 -13.98
CA THR A 31 -12.02 13.87 -13.20
C THR A 31 -11.45 15.29 -13.14
N ARG A 32 -10.39 15.62 -13.90
CA ARG A 32 -9.88 16.99 -14.12
C ARG A 32 -9.65 17.83 -12.84
N ALA A 33 -8.52 17.59 -12.20
CA ALA A 33 -7.68 18.65 -11.65
C ALA A 33 -6.28 18.52 -12.28
N ASP A 34 -5.88 19.48 -13.12
CA ASP A 34 -4.70 19.42 -14.01
C ASP A 34 -3.34 19.53 -13.27
N ASP A 35 -3.36 19.33 -11.95
CA ASP A 35 -2.21 19.51 -11.06
C ASP A 35 -1.51 18.18 -10.70
N PHE A 36 -2.11 17.03 -11.05
CA PHE A 36 -1.60 15.71 -10.77
C PHE A 36 -1.93 14.73 -11.90
N ARG A 37 -0.93 14.00 -12.41
CA ARG A 37 -1.17 12.81 -13.24
C ARG A 37 -0.30 11.67 -12.76
N PHE A 38 -0.94 10.52 -12.64
CA PHE A 38 -0.31 9.27 -12.30
C PHE A 38 -0.51 8.35 -13.51
N HIS A 39 0.55 7.80 -14.07
CA HIS A 39 0.48 6.89 -15.22
C HIS A 39 1.36 5.66 -14.98
N VAL A 40 0.90 4.51 -15.46
CA VAL A 40 1.71 3.28 -15.46
C VAL A 40 2.68 3.39 -16.62
N ASP A 41 3.92 2.94 -16.43
CA ASP A 41 4.87 2.80 -17.53
C ASP A 41 4.39 1.76 -18.56
N LEU A 42 4.77 1.94 -19.83
CA LEU A 42 4.29 1.08 -20.91
C LEU A 42 4.65 -0.39 -20.67
N ALA A 43 5.83 -0.66 -20.11
CA ALA A 43 6.30 -2.01 -19.83
C ALA A 43 5.44 -2.73 -18.78
N SER A 44 4.86 -2.00 -17.82
CA SER A 44 4.00 -2.57 -16.77
C SER A 44 2.50 -2.50 -17.12
N MET A 45 2.15 -1.91 -18.27
CA MET A 45 0.75 -1.63 -18.63
C MET A 45 -0.04 -2.90 -18.94
N GLU A 46 0.58 -3.89 -19.59
CA GLU A 46 -0.08 -5.16 -19.92
C GLU A 46 -0.51 -5.91 -18.66
N GLU A 47 0.44 -6.13 -17.73
CA GLU A 47 0.20 -6.89 -16.49
C GLU A 47 -0.86 -6.22 -15.60
N ILE A 48 -0.76 -4.90 -15.39
CA ILE A 48 -1.74 -4.21 -14.54
C ILE A 48 -3.12 -4.12 -15.19
N SER A 49 -3.18 -4.03 -16.53
CA SER A 49 -4.45 -3.97 -17.26
C SER A 49 -5.17 -5.31 -17.19
N GLU A 50 -4.45 -6.43 -17.30
CA GLU A 50 -5.04 -7.77 -17.12
C GLU A 50 -5.68 -7.91 -15.73
N VAL A 51 -4.92 -7.56 -14.69
CA VAL A 51 -5.42 -7.61 -13.31
C VAL A 51 -6.63 -6.68 -13.11
N PHE A 52 -6.58 -5.48 -13.67
CA PHE A 52 -7.70 -4.54 -13.61
C PHE A 52 -8.93 -5.07 -14.36
N GLN A 53 -8.77 -5.69 -15.52
CA GLN A 53 -9.85 -6.32 -16.27
C GLN A 53 -10.52 -7.46 -15.50
N GLN A 54 -9.73 -8.25 -14.74
CA GLN A 54 -10.30 -9.27 -13.85
C GLN A 54 -11.24 -8.64 -12.81
N LEU A 55 -10.85 -7.54 -12.15
CA LEU A 55 -11.75 -6.79 -11.25
C LEU A 55 -13.00 -6.28 -11.96
N MET A 56 -12.83 -5.69 -13.15
CA MET A 56 -13.93 -5.17 -13.96
C MET A 56 -14.86 -6.26 -14.53
N SER A 57 -14.43 -7.53 -14.50
CA SER A 57 -15.27 -8.70 -14.80
C SER A 57 -16.05 -9.21 -13.58
N GLY A 58 -15.89 -8.58 -12.41
CA GLY A 58 -16.48 -9.03 -11.15
C GLY A 58 -15.67 -10.11 -10.44
N SER A 59 -14.42 -10.37 -10.85
CA SER A 59 -13.56 -11.41 -10.29
C SER A 59 -12.40 -10.81 -9.50
N PHE A 60 -12.04 -11.43 -8.38
CA PHE A 60 -10.79 -11.08 -7.70
C PHE A 60 -9.59 -11.59 -8.50
N PRO A 61 -8.52 -10.80 -8.61
CA PRO A 61 -7.35 -11.22 -9.33
C PRO A 61 -6.59 -12.31 -8.60
N ASP A 62 -5.94 -13.19 -9.37
CA ASP A 62 -5.15 -14.26 -8.81
C ASP A 62 -4.01 -13.72 -7.92
N SER A 63 -3.75 -14.43 -6.82
CA SER A 63 -2.62 -14.13 -5.96
C SER A 63 -1.33 -14.21 -6.78
N ALA A 64 -0.46 -13.21 -6.65
CA ALA A 64 0.85 -13.18 -7.30
C ALA A 64 1.70 -14.42 -6.92
N ALA A 65 1.54 -15.52 -7.67
CA ALA A 65 2.23 -16.78 -7.45
C ALA A 65 2.92 -17.22 -8.75
N LYS A 66 4.22 -17.49 -8.63
CA LYS A 66 5.23 -17.88 -9.64
C LYS A 66 5.39 -16.99 -10.89
N GLU A 67 4.33 -16.60 -11.59
CA GLU A 67 4.40 -15.82 -12.85
C GLU A 67 3.75 -14.43 -12.77
N GLY A 68 3.16 -14.06 -11.63
CA GLY A 68 2.52 -12.74 -11.47
C GLY A 68 3.48 -11.56 -11.19
N ILE A 69 2.92 -10.34 -11.32
CA ILE A 69 3.55 -9.03 -11.13
C ILE A 69 4.63 -9.05 -10.04
N SER A 70 5.89 -8.83 -10.43
CA SER A 70 7.04 -8.65 -9.53
C SER A 70 7.31 -7.18 -9.23
N ASP A 71 7.11 -6.33 -10.22
CA ASP A 71 7.41 -4.91 -10.16
C ASP A 71 6.49 -4.10 -11.08
N ILE A 72 6.19 -2.87 -10.69
CA ILE A 72 5.44 -1.92 -11.52
C ILE A 72 6.08 -0.55 -11.42
N ASN A 73 6.31 0.07 -12.57
CA ASN A 73 6.72 1.47 -12.65
C ASN A 73 5.50 2.37 -12.86
N PHE A 74 5.42 3.40 -12.02
CA PHE A 74 4.48 4.50 -12.21
C PHE A 74 5.23 5.81 -12.37
N HIS A 75 4.70 6.69 -13.19
CA HIS A 75 5.16 8.06 -13.33
C HIS A 75 4.15 9.01 -12.71
N VAL A 76 4.66 9.93 -11.91
CA VAL A 76 3.88 10.92 -11.18
C VAL A 76 4.30 12.30 -11.67
N GLY A 77 3.46 12.94 -12.47
CA GLY A 77 3.60 14.34 -12.85
C GLY A 77 2.82 15.23 -11.91
N TYR A 78 3.43 16.31 -11.41
CA TYR A 78 2.75 17.28 -10.57
C TYR A 78 3.08 18.72 -10.97
N ARG A 79 2.17 19.65 -10.68
CA ARG A 79 2.39 21.08 -10.89
C ARG A 79 2.93 21.70 -9.60
N ARG A 80 4.14 22.28 -9.63
CA ARG A 80 4.66 23.06 -8.48
C ARG A 80 3.80 24.31 -8.28
N SER A 81 2.95 24.30 -7.25
CA SER A 81 2.36 25.52 -6.68
C SER A 81 3.47 26.29 -5.98
N ARG A 82 4.14 27.22 -6.67
CA ARG A 82 4.99 28.21 -5.99
C ARG A 82 4.08 29.11 -5.15
N LEU A 83 4.12 28.92 -3.83
CA LEU A 83 3.74 29.93 -2.84
C LEU A 83 4.61 31.17 -3.06
N GLY A 84 4.14 32.08 -3.90
CA GLY A 84 4.79 33.35 -4.20
C GLY A 84 3.81 34.22 -4.97
N ILE A 85 3.44 35.36 -4.38
CA ILE A 85 2.35 36.28 -4.76
C ILE A 85 2.51 36.92 -6.16
N LEU A 86 3.39 36.43 -7.03
CA LEU A 86 3.69 37.03 -8.34
C LEU A 86 3.74 36.01 -9.49
N SER A 87 2.62 35.37 -9.82
CA SER A 87 2.48 34.72 -11.14
C SER A 87 1.06 34.72 -11.71
N ARG A 88 0.38 35.87 -11.68
CA ARG A 88 -0.73 36.12 -12.61
C ARG A 88 -0.15 36.30 -14.02
N ARG A 89 -0.55 35.43 -14.95
CA ARG A 89 -0.15 35.33 -16.38
C ARG A 89 1.09 34.48 -16.66
N ARG A 90 0.86 33.17 -16.71
CA ARG A 90 1.15 32.34 -17.90
C ARG A 90 0.52 30.97 -17.65
N SER A 91 -0.39 30.55 -18.52
CA SER A 91 -0.75 29.14 -18.69
C SER A 91 0.51 28.39 -19.19
N LYS A 92 1.46 28.13 -18.29
CA LYS A 92 2.62 27.31 -18.58
C LYS A 92 2.16 25.86 -18.62
N ALA A 93 2.36 25.24 -19.78
CA ALA A 93 2.25 23.81 -20.01
C ALA A 93 3.03 23.02 -18.95
N TRP A 94 2.59 21.79 -18.71
CA TRP A 94 3.27 20.77 -17.91
C TRP A 94 4.79 20.80 -18.15
N SER A 95 5.60 20.97 -17.09
CA SER A 95 7.06 20.86 -17.20
C SER A 95 7.51 19.44 -16.85
N PRO A 96 8.31 18.78 -17.71
CA PRO A 96 8.94 17.49 -17.40
C PRO A 96 9.75 17.50 -16.08
N ASP A 97 10.27 18.68 -15.70
CA ASP A 97 11.10 18.91 -14.50
C ASP A 97 10.38 18.71 -13.16
N THR A 98 9.07 18.45 -13.15
CA THR A 98 8.28 18.19 -11.94
C THR A 98 7.56 16.85 -12.05
N SER A 99 8.32 15.82 -12.40
CA SER A 99 7.88 14.44 -12.42
C SER A 99 8.76 13.57 -11.52
N ALA A 100 8.17 12.54 -10.93
CA ALA A 100 8.88 11.52 -10.17
C ALA A 100 8.39 10.15 -10.62
N SER A 101 9.32 9.22 -10.82
CA SER A 101 8.99 7.82 -11.04
C SER A 101 8.88 7.10 -9.70
N LEU A 102 7.91 6.22 -9.55
CA LEU A 102 7.72 5.33 -8.41
C LEU A 102 7.91 3.91 -8.90
N HIS A 103 8.90 3.22 -8.35
CA HIS A 103 9.11 1.82 -8.64
C HIS A 103 8.56 0.99 -7.48
N PHE A 104 7.54 0.19 -7.76
CA PHE A 104 6.94 -0.71 -6.80
C PHE A 104 7.53 -2.09 -6.92
N VAL A 105 8.05 -2.63 -5.82
CA VAL A 105 8.53 -4.02 -5.75
C VAL A 105 7.57 -4.85 -4.90
N LEU A 106 7.06 -5.95 -5.46
CA LEU A 106 6.13 -6.86 -4.79
C LEU A 106 6.87 -8.04 -4.15
N LEU A 107 6.92 -8.07 -2.82
CA LEU A 107 7.40 -9.28 -2.11
C LEU A 107 6.27 -10.32 -2.05
N ARG A 108 6.42 -11.37 -2.85
CA ARG A 108 5.43 -12.45 -3.04
C ARG A 108 5.07 -13.13 -1.71
N ASN A 109 6.07 -13.60 -0.97
CA ASN A 109 5.91 -14.19 0.36
C ASN A 109 7.01 -13.72 1.30
N LEU A 110 6.68 -12.77 2.17
CA LEU A 110 7.65 -12.15 3.08
C LEU A 110 8.30 -13.16 4.04
N ASP A 111 7.54 -14.08 4.63
CA ASP A 111 8.09 -15.02 5.61
C ASP A 111 9.07 -16.00 4.95
N ALA A 112 8.74 -16.48 3.75
CA ALA A 112 9.63 -17.34 2.98
C ALA A 112 10.91 -16.60 2.55
N GLU A 113 10.79 -15.36 2.07
CA GLU A 113 11.96 -14.55 1.68
C GLU A 113 12.84 -14.21 2.88
N MET A 114 12.26 -13.85 4.03
CA MET A 114 13.02 -13.57 5.25
C MET A 114 13.66 -14.82 5.83
N SER A 115 13.02 -15.98 5.72
CA SER A 115 13.61 -17.26 6.13
C SER A 115 14.84 -17.62 5.27
N ARG A 116 14.75 -17.40 3.95
CA ARG A 116 15.89 -17.56 3.03
C ARG A 116 17.03 -16.58 3.33
N PHE A 117 16.70 -15.32 3.57
CA PHE A 117 17.67 -14.30 3.95
C PHE A 117 18.42 -14.67 5.23
N ARG A 118 17.71 -15.13 6.27
CA ARG A 118 18.31 -15.60 7.53
C ARG A 118 19.23 -16.80 7.32
N SER A 119 18.93 -17.67 6.34
CA SER A 119 19.76 -18.83 5.99
C SER A 119 20.96 -18.50 5.09
N GLY A 120 21.12 -17.25 4.64
CA GLY A 120 22.27 -16.81 3.84
C GLY A 120 22.27 -17.26 2.38
N SER A 121 21.10 -17.55 1.79
CA SER A 121 21.04 -18.01 0.38
C SER A 121 21.34 -16.88 -0.62
N SER A 122 22.21 -17.14 -1.59
CA SER A 122 22.75 -16.13 -2.52
C SER A 122 21.78 -15.67 -3.62
N LEU A 123 20.77 -16.47 -3.94
CA LEU A 123 19.79 -16.22 -5.03
C LEU A 123 18.67 -15.23 -4.64
N ALA A 124 18.56 -14.85 -3.35
CA ALA A 124 17.60 -13.85 -2.86
C ALA A 124 18.13 -12.41 -2.93
N ASN A 125 19.39 -12.20 -3.34
CA ASN A 125 20.12 -10.97 -3.06
C ASN A 125 19.73 -9.75 -3.93
N VAL A 126 19.17 -9.92 -5.13
CA VAL A 126 18.88 -8.77 -6.02
C VAL A 126 17.60 -8.06 -5.57
N ASN A 127 16.46 -8.76 -5.51
CA ASN A 127 15.18 -8.17 -5.09
C ASN A 127 15.24 -7.65 -3.64
N LEU A 128 15.98 -8.32 -2.76
CA LEU A 128 16.10 -7.87 -1.38
C LEU A 128 16.97 -6.62 -1.26
N ARG A 129 17.99 -6.44 -2.12
CA ARG A 129 18.77 -5.21 -2.15
C ARG A 129 17.90 -4.01 -2.50
N ASP A 130 17.05 -4.13 -3.53
CA ASP A 130 16.10 -3.08 -3.91
C ASP A 130 15.12 -2.77 -2.77
N VAL A 131 14.73 -3.79 -2.01
CA VAL A 131 13.89 -3.62 -0.83
C VAL A 131 14.61 -2.86 0.29
N LEU A 132 15.90 -3.14 0.53
CA LEU A 132 16.70 -2.47 1.55
C LEU A 132 17.03 -1.02 1.16
N GLU A 133 17.09 -0.72 -0.14
CA GLU A 133 17.30 0.60 -0.72
C GLU A 133 16.00 1.41 -0.90
N SER A 134 14.83 0.86 -0.53
CA SER A 134 13.52 1.53 -0.62
C SER A 134 13.29 2.75 0.29
N ASP A 135 12.64 3.79 -0.23
CA ASP A 135 12.30 5.01 0.51
C ASP A 135 11.02 4.87 1.34
N ALA A 136 10.13 3.96 0.91
CA ALA A 136 8.87 3.70 1.59
C ALA A 136 8.46 2.23 1.49
N MET A 137 7.59 1.81 2.39
CA MET A 137 7.05 0.46 2.40
C MET A 137 5.56 0.45 2.74
N VAL A 138 4.77 -0.11 1.83
CA VAL A 138 3.36 -0.43 2.02
C VAL A 138 3.27 -1.80 2.67
N ILE A 139 2.86 -1.82 3.94
CA ILE A 139 2.70 -3.00 4.78
C ILE A 139 1.22 -3.37 4.76
N LEU A 140 0.87 -4.41 4.00
CA LEU A 140 -0.50 -4.92 3.94
C LEU A 140 -0.83 -5.75 5.18
N VAL A 141 -1.79 -5.24 5.94
CA VAL A 141 -2.36 -5.92 7.10
C VAL A 141 -3.67 -6.56 6.67
N ASP A 142 -3.70 -7.88 6.54
CA ASP A 142 -4.92 -8.61 6.19
C ASP A 142 -5.93 -8.53 7.34
N SER A 143 -6.98 -7.73 7.15
CA SER A 143 -7.98 -7.45 8.19
C SER A 143 -8.79 -8.68 8.61
N THR A 144 -8.84 -9.71 7.76
CA THR A 144 -9.49 -10.98 8.07
C THR A 144 -8.73 -11.80 9.12
N ARG A 145 -7.45 -11.50 9.33
CA ARG A 145 -6.56 -12.23 10.23
C ARG A 145 -6.29 -11.51 11.55
N LEU A 146 -6.95 -10.38 11.80
CA LEU A 146 -6.82 -9.65 13.05
C LEU A 146 -7.31 -10.52 14.22
N ALA A 147 -6.54 -10.52 15.31
CA ALA A 147 -6.72 -11.44 16.42
C ALA A 147 -8.08 -11.27 17.13
N VAL A 148 -8.74 -12.40 17.36
CA VAL A 148 -9.93 -12.55 18.20
C VAL A 148 -9.54 -13.43 19.40
N VAL A 149 -10.03 -13.15 20.62
CA VAL A 149 -9.71 -13.98 21.80
C VAL A 149 -10.28 -15.38 21.64
N GLY A 150 -9.48 -16.41 21.93
CA GLY A 150 -9.98 -17.76 22.23
C GLY A 150 -10.34 -18.62 21.02
N GLU A 151 -10.09 -18.14 19.80
CA GLU A 151 -10.25 -18.92 18.56
C GLU A 151 -8.86 -19.16 17.97
N GLU A 152 -8.55 -20.41 17.63
CA GLU A 152 -7.47 -20.71 16.67
C GLU A 152 -7.82 -19.98 15.39
N ASN A 153 -6.97 -19.05 14.95
CA ASN A 153 -7.21 -18.33 13.72
C ASN A 153 -6.98 -19.30 12.54
N PRO A 154 -8.02 -19.71 11.78
CA PRO A 154 -7.86 -20.66 10.68
C PRO A 154 -6.96 -20.12 9.56
N HIS A 155 -6.70 -18.81 9.55
CA HIS A 155 -5.89 -18.12 8.56
C HIS A 155 -4.45 -17.82 9.01
N GLY A 156 -3.98 -18.42 10.11
CA GLY A 156 -2.61 -18.29 10.61
C GLY A 156 -2.40 -17.10 11.55
N THR A 157 -1.28 -17.10 12.28
CA THR A 157 -0.99 -16.10 13.31
C THR A 157 -0.32 -14.85 12.73
N MET A 158 -0.88 -13.67 13.04
CA MET A 158 -0.24 -12.38 12.77
C MET A 158 1.16 -12.27 13.41
N THR A 159 1.46 -13.09 14.41
CA THR A 159 2.77 -13.18 15.07
C THR A 159 3.94 -13.49 14.13
N ASN A 160 3.76 -14.42 13.18
CA ASN A 160 4.82 -14.76 12.23
C ASN A 160 5.04 -13.62 11.24
N TYR A 161 3.94 -13.04 10.74
CA TYR A 161 3.99 -11.87 9.88
C TYR A 161 4.67 -10.68 10.57
N ASP A 162 4.28 -10.36 11.82
CA ASP A 162 4.92 -9.31 12.63
C ASP A 162 6.43 -9.53 12.82
N GLY A 163 6.84 -10.77 13.10
CA GLY A 163 8.26 -11.13 13.20
C GLY A 163 9.03 -10.98 11.88
N ALA A 164 8.41 -11.31 10.75
CA ALA A 164 9.02 -11.17 9.43
C ALA A 164 9.15 -9.70 9.02
N VAL A 165 8.13 -8.88 9.27
CA VAL A 165 8.16 -7.43 9.00
C VAL A 165 9.21 -6.75 9.88
N GLU A 166 9.24 -7.04 11.19
CA GLU A 166 10.26 -6.49 12.09
C GLU A 166 11.68 -6.88 11.64
N SER A 167 11.88 -8.13 11.25
CA SER A 167 13.18 -8.60 10.75
C SER A 167 13.61 -7.84 9.49
N LEU A 168 12.67 -7.57 8.57
CA LEU A 168 12.95 -6.81 7.35
C LEU A 168 13.30 -5.35 7.67
N LEU A 169 12.55 -4.70 8.56
CA LEU A 169 12.85 -3.34 9.00
C LEU A 169 14.21 -3.27 9.72
N THR A 170 14.57 -4.28 10.51
CA THR A 170 15.89 -4.39 11.12
C THR A 170 16.99 -4.55 10.08
N ALA A 171 16.78 -5.37 9.03
CA ALA A 171 17.73 -5.50 7.94
C ALA A 171 17.92 -4.16 7.18
N LEU A 172 16.82 -3.44 6.92
CA LEU A 172 16.81 -2.14 6.27
C LEU A 172 17.55 -1.07 7.08
N GLN A 173 17.37 -1.07 8.39
CA GLN A 173 18.13 -0.16 9.26
C GLN A 173 19.63 -0.45 9.21
N ARG A 174 20.01 -1.73 9.28
CA ARG A 174 21.42 -2.14 9.24
C ARG A 174 22.10 -1.81 7.92
N SER A 175 21.41 -1.98 6.80
CA SER A 175 21.97 -1.65 5.47
C SER A 175 22.23 -0.15 5.31
N ARG A 176 21.43 0.69 5.96
CA ARG A 176 21.49 2.16 5.85
C ARG A 176 22.34 2.85 6.92
N ALA A 177 22.81 2.13 7.94
CA ALA A 177 23.57 2.69 9.06
C ALA A 177 24.91 3.37 8.68
N ARG A 178 25.32 3.31 7.41
CA ARG A 178 26.57 3.90 6.88
C ARG A 178 26.39 5.06 5.90
N GLY A 179 25.15 5.47 5.61
CA GLY A 179 24.84 6.55 4.65
C GLY A 179 24.18 7.77 5.30
N ASP A 180 23.87 8.79 4.49
CA ASP A 180 23.10 9.95 4.94
C ASP A 180 21.71 9.52 5.45
N PRO A 181 21.23 10.07 6.58
CA PRO A 181 19.98 9.67 7.19
C PRO A 181 18.78 10.12 6.35
N LYS A 182 18.40 9.30 5.36
CA LYS A 182 17.13 9.44 4.65
C LYS A 182 15.98 8.94 5.52
N ARG A 183 14.87 9.68 5.52
CA ARG A 183 13.65 9.25 6.21
C ARG A 183 13.06 8.06 5.48
N PHE A 184 12.68 7.04 6.24
CA PHE A 184 11.93 5.90 5.70
C PHE A 184 10.45 6.05 6.03
N HIS A 185 9.57 5.84 5.05
CA HIS A 185 8.13 6.06 5.18
C HIS A 185 7.34 4.74 5.29
N PRO A 186 6.98 4.30 6.51
CA PRO A 186 6.07 3.17 6.68
C PRO A 186 4.62 3.58 6.37
N ILE A 187 3.96 2.78 5.54
CA ILE A 187 2.55 2.94 5.16
C ILE A 187 1.82 1.66 5.52
N PHE A 188 0.88 1.71 6.44
CA PHE A 188 0.03 0.56 6.77
C PHE A 188 -1.25 0.63 5.94
N LEU A 189 -1.49 -0.42 5.17
CA LEU A 189 -2.73 -0.60 4.43
C LEU A 189 -3.47 -1.80 5.01
N PHE A 190 -4.61 -1.56 5.64
CA PHE A 190 -5.50 -2.62 6.08
C PHE A 190 -6.30 -3.12 4.87
N SER A 191 -5.94 -4.29 4.34
CA SER A 191 -6.62 -4.89 3.19
C SER A 191 -7.85 -5.68 3.63
N LYS A 192 -8.81 -5.87 2.72
CA LYS A 192 -10.07 -6.59 2.96
C LYS A 192 -10.82 -6.07 4.19
N PHE A 193 -10.83 -4.76 4.41
CA PHE A 193 -11.42 -4.17 5.60
C PHE A 193 -12.94 -4.32 5.64
N ASP A 194 -13.59 -4.49 4.48
CA ASP A 194 -14.98 -4.92 4.34
C ASP A 194 -15.28 -6.25 5.06
N SER A 195 -14.27 -7.13 5.15
CA SER A 195 -14.37 -8.48 5.71
C SER A 195 -13.74 -8.59 7.10
N VAL A 196 -13.51 -7.46 7.78
CA VAL A 196 -12.92 -7.44 9.12
C VAL A 196 -13.83 -8.10 10.15
N ASN A 197 -13.24 -8.89 11.04
CA ASN A 197 -14.02 -9.51 12.12
C ASN A 197 -14.46 -8.46 13.15
N LYS A 198 -15.76 -8.21 13.26
CA LYS A 198 -16.34 -7.26 14.23
C LYS A 198 -15.99 -7.56 15.70
N LYS A 199 -15.66 -8.80 16.06
CA LYS A 199 -15.16 -9.13 17.41
C LYS A 199 -13.77 -8.50 17.65
N ALA A 200 -12.91 -8.45 16.62
CA ALA A 200 -11.59 -7.82 16.71
C ALA A 200 -11.72 -6.30 16.90
N LEU A 201 -12.63 -5.65 16.17
CA LEU A 201 -12.91 -4.21 16.33
C LEU A 201 -13.45 -3.87 17.72
N ARG A 202 -14.46 -4.62 18.18
CA ARG A 202 -15.03 -4.46 19.54
C ARG A 202 -13.99 -4.63 20.64
N ARG A 203 -13.07 -5.59 20.48
CA ARG A 203 -11.95 -5.77 21.43
C ARG A 203 -11.02 -4.56 21.45
N ALA A 204 -10.69 -4.02 20.29
CA ALA A 204 -9.89 -2.82 20.16
C ALA A 204 -10.64 -1.55 20.64
N LYS A 205 -11.92 -1.66 20.98
CA LYS A 205 -12.80 -0.56 21.41
C LYS A 205 -12.91 0.55 20.36
N ILE A 206 -12.99 0.15 19.10
CA ILE A 206 -13.13 1.05 17.96
C ILE A 206 -14.43 0.76 17.21
N GLU A 207 -14.88 1.73 16.42
CA GLU A 207 -16.09 1.64 15.61
C GLU A 207 -15.91 0.69 14.42
N ASP A 208 -17.02 0.29 13.78
CA ASP A 208 -16.99 -0.56 12.58
C ASP A 208 -16.42 0.17 11.35
N VAL A 209 -16.63 1.49 11.28
CA VAL A 209 -16.21 2.34 10.18
C VAL A 209 -14.96 3.13 10.59
N PRO A 210 -13.88 3.12 9.79
CA PRO A 210 -12.69 3.89 10.11
C PRO A 210 -12.94 5.41 9.96
N PRO A 211 -12.25 6.26 10.75
CA PRO A 211 -12.32 7.73 10.62
C PRO A 211 -11.97 8.20 9.21
N GLY A 212 -12.49 9.34 8.75
CA GLY A 212 -12.23 9.84 7.38
C GLY A 212 -10.75 10.07 7.06
N VAL A 213 -10.39 10.10 5.76
CA VAL A 213 -8.98 10.26 5.32
C VAL A 213 -8.33 11.58 5.78
N ARG A 214 -9.14 12.61 6.08
CA ARG A 214 -8.68 13.91 6.58
C ARG A 214 -8.45 13.92 8.10
N GLU A 215 -8.97 12.95 8.83
CA GLU A 215 -8.91 12.87 10.30
C GLU A 215 -7.66 12.12 10.78
N THR A 216 -6.48 12.60 10.37
CA THR A 216 -5.20 11.89 10.49
C THR A 216 -4.88 11.43 11.92
N THR A 217 -5.19 12.23 12.94
CA THR A 217 -4.96 11.88 14.35
C THR A 217 -5.88 10.77 14.86
N LEU A 218 -7.19 10.86 14.59
CA LEU A 218 -8.15 9.83 14.98
C LEU A 218 -7.88 8.53 14.24
N ARG A 219 -7.55 8.64 12.96
CA ARG A 219 -7.14 7.53 12.10
C ARG A 219 -5.88 6.83 12.61
N ALA A 220 -4.88 7.59 13.06
CA ALA A 220 -3.69 7.03 13.67
C ALA A 220 -4.05 6.26 14.96
N ALA A 221 -4.86 6.85 15.85
CA ALA A 221 -5.31 6.17 17.07
C ALA A 221 -6.09 4.87 16.76
N TYR A 222 -7.00 4.92 15.79
CA TYR A 222 -7.78 3.77 15.33
C TYR A 222 -6.88 2.64 14.81
N ALA A 223 -5.94 2.96 13.92
CA ALA A 223 -5.00 1.97 13.39
C ALA A 223 -4.09 1.40 14.49
N ARG A 224 -3.61 2.24 15.42
CA ARG A 224 -2.77 1.82 16.53
C ARG A 224 -3.49 0.84 17.46
N ALA A 225 -4.77 1.05 17.73
CA ALA A 225 -5.58 0.11 18.52
C ALA A 225 -5.56 -1.32 17.93
N LEU A 226 -5.53 -1.44 16.60
CA LEU A 226 -5.39 -2.72 15.91
C LEU A 226 -3.94 -3.23 15.89
N LEU A 227 -2.98 -2.38 15.53
CA LEU A 227 -1.58 -2.77 15.33
C LEU A 227 -0.85 -3.08 16.62
N ASP A 228 -1.15 -2.41 17.73
CA ASP A 228 -0.48 -2.66 19.02
C ASP A 228 -0.75 -4.08 19.53
N THR A 229 -1.86 -4.69 19.12
CA THR A 229 -2.19 -6.08 19.44
C THR A 229 -1.63 -7.06 18.40
N ASN A 230 -1.69 -6.70 17.10
CA ASN A 230 -1.45 -7.65 16.02
C ASN A 230 -0.03 -7.60 15.44
N LEU A 231 0.62 -6.43 15.51
CA LEU A 231 1.99 -6.19 15.02
C LEU A 231 2.85 -5.46 16.08
N PRO A 232 2.90 -5.93 17.34
CA PRO A 232 3.59 -5.22 18.42
C PRO A 232 5.09 -5.04 18.15
N LYS A 233 5.77 -6.01 17.55
CA LYS A 233 7.23 -5.93 17.29
C LYS A 233 7.53 -4.91 16.20
N THR A 234 6.79 -4.95 15.11
CA THR A 234 6.89 -4.00 13.99
C THR A 234 6.63 -2.58 14.47
N ILE A 235 5.58 -2.40 15.26
CA ILE A 235 5.23 -1.10 15.82
C ILE A 235 6.33 -0.58 16.75
N ALA A 236 6.80 -1.40 17.70
CA ALA A 236 7.89 -1.03 18.59
C ALA A 236 9.11 -0.58 17.79
N LYS A 237 9.46 -1.33 16.73
CA LYS A 237 10.57 -1.04 15.82
C LYS A 237 10.46 0.32 15.15
N ILE A 238 9.28 0.65 14.61
CA ILE A 238 9.04 1.93 13.90
C ILE A 238 8.99 3.10 14.89
N THR A 239 8.44 2.90 16.09
CA THR A 239 8.33 3.95 17.11
C THR A 239 9.63 4.23 17.87
N ASN A 240 10.56 3.27 17.90
CA ASN A 240 11.86 3.47 18.53
C ASN A 240 12.75 4.31 17.60
N ARG A 241 12.54 5.64 17.67
CA ARG A 241 12.94 6.62 16.65
C ARG A 241 14.44 6.81 16.45
N GLU A 242 15.31 6.24 17.30
CA GLU A 242 16.75 6.55 17.29
C GLU A 242 17.64 5.37 17.70
N VAL A 243 17.49 4.23 17.04
CA VAL A 243 18.53 3.19 17.10
C VAL A 243 19.03 2.95 15.68
N GLN A 244 20.25 3.42 15.40
CA GLN A 244 21.05 3.15 14.19
C GLN A 244 20.57 3.79 12.87
N GLY A 245 20.90 5.08 12.68
CA GLY A 245 21.10 5.69 11.34
C GLY A 245 19.89 5.94 10.44
N VAL A 246 18.75 5.28 10.68
CA VAL A 246 17.51 5.47 9.89
C VAL A 246 16.42 6.11 10.74
N ARG A 247 15.89 7.23 10.25
CA ARG A 247 14.78 7.93 10.89
C ARG A 247 13.46 7.51 10.25
N PHE A 248 12.64 6.77 11.00
CA PHE A 248 11.28 6.48 10.54
C PHE A 248 10.41 7.74 10.58
N ALA A 249 9.77 8.04 9.46
CA ALA A 249 8.70 9.03 9.41
C ALA A 249 7.47 8.52 10.20
N PRO A 250 6.58 9.41 10.67
CA PRO A 250 5.29 9.00 11.21
C PRO A 250 4.54 8.10 10.21
N PRO A 251 4.01 6.94 10.65
CA PRO A 251 3.32 6.05 9.73
C PRO A 251 2.05 6.66 9.18
N SER A 252 1.71 6.28 7.95
CA SER A 252 0.42 6.60 7.31
C SER A 252 -0.49 5.38 7.32
N TYR A 253 -1.80 5.58 7.47
CA TYR A 253 -2.76 4.49 7.68
C TYR A 253 -3.93 4.59 6.71
N PHE A 254 -4.22 3.51 6.01
CA PHE A 254 -5.26 3.43 4.98
C PHE A 254 -6.09 2.15 5.16
N PHE A 255 -7.39 2.21 4.84
CA PHE A 255 -8.32 1.09 5.00
C PHE A 255 -8.96 0.74 3.65
N SER A 256 -8.45 -0.32 3.02
CA SER A 256 -8.95 -0.75 1.72
C SER A 256 -10.19 -1.64 1.87
N ARG A 257 -11.28 -1.22 1.24
CA ARG A 257 -12.50 -2.02 1.07
C ARG A 257 -12.79 -2.24 -0.41
N VAL A 258 -13.31 -3.42 -0.75
CA VAL A 258 -13.98 -3.67 -2.02
C VAL A 258 -15.31 -4.30 -1.68
N ALA A 259 -16.41 -3.70 -2.14
CA ALA A 259 -17.71 -4.29 -1.92
C ALA A 259 -17.82 -5.56 -2.75
N THR A 260 -18.38 -6.60 -2.14
CA THR A 260 -18.66 -7.87 -2.81
C THR A 260 -20.15 -8.08 -2.95
N GLU A 261 -20.54 -8.78 -4.01
CA GLU A 261 -21.86 -9.36 -4.14
C GLU A 261 -21.86 -10.72 -3.44
N ALA A 262 -22.93 -11.01 -2.68
CA ALA A 262 -23.06 -12.24 -1.93
C ALA A 262 -23.00 -13.45 -2.88
N ALA A 263 -22.13 -14.41 -2.56
CA ALA A 263 -22.08 -15.70 -3.23
C ALA A 263 -23.46 -16.39 -3.21
N THR A 264 -24.03 -16.66 -4.38
CA THR A 264 -25.08 -17.69 -4.52
C THR A 264 -24.44 -19.07 -4.47
N GLU A 265 -25.15 -20.10 -3.99
CA GLU A 265 -24.70 -21.44 -3.53
C GLU A 265 -23.59 -22.20 -4.29
N ASN A 266 -23.15 -21.76 -5.48
CA ASN A 266 -22.08 -22.37 -6.28
C ASN A 266 -21.03 -21.39 -6.86
N LEU A 267 -20.98 -20.13 -6.42
CA LEU A 267 -20.07 -19.11 -6.95
C LEU A 267 -19.21 -18.48 -5.85
N ARG A 268 -17.91 -18.24 -6.14
CA ARG A 268 -17.04 -17.44 -5.26
C ARG A 268 -17.58 -16.01 -5.15
N ASP A 269 -17.25 -15.32 -4.04
CA ASP A 269 -17.56 -13.90 -3.85
C ASP A 269 -17.12 -13.10 -5.08
N ARG A 270 -18.03 -12.28 -5.61
CA ARG A 270 -17.79 -11.44 -6.79
C ARG A 270 -17.57 -10.00 -6.37
N VAL A 271 -16.68 -9.33 -7.08
CA VAL A 271 -16.47 -7.88 -6.93
C VAL A 271 -17.72 -7.17 -7.41
N ARG A 272 -18.27 -6.28 -6.58
CA ARG A 272 -19.45 -5.51 -6.91
C ARG A 272 -19.11 -4.40 -7.89
N LEU A 273 -19.88 -4.33 -8.97
CA LEU A 273 -19.80 -3.27 -9.96
C LEU A 273 -21.06 -2.40 -9.88
N LEU A 274 -20.87 -1.09 -9.89
CA LEU A 274 -21.93 -0.09 -9.94
C LEU A 274 -22.03 0.48 -11.35
N ARG A 275 -23.23 0.88 -11.73
CA ARG A 275 -23.41 1.62 -12.97
C ARG A 275 -23.13 3.10 -12.72
N GLY A 276 -22.15 3.64 -13.42
CA GLY A 276 -21.81 5.06 -13.40
C GLY A 276 -22.84 5.92 -14.14
N ASP A 277 -22.79 7.23 -13.89
CA ASP A 277 -23.68 8.22 -14.51
C ASP A 277 -23.49 8.31 -16.04
N ASP A 278 -22.32 7.93 -16.53
CA ASP A 278 -21.96 7.83 -17.95
C ASP A 278 -22.45 6.52 -18.61
N GLY A 279 -23.11 5.66 -17.84
CA GLY A 279 -23.57 4.35 -18.28
C GLY A 279 -22.51 3.25 -18.27
N GLY A 280 -21.27 3.57 -17.89
CA GLY A 280 -20.17 2.62 -17.69
C GLY A 280 -20.31 1.83 -16.40
N TRP A 281 -19.48 0.80 -16.23
CA TRP A 281 -19.35 0.08 -14.97
C TRP A 281 -18.19 0.67 -14.16
N GLU A 282 -18.40 0.83 -12.85
CA GLU A 282 -17.38 1.27 -11.89
C GLU A 282 -17.26 0.27 -10.74
N LEU A 283 -16.06 0.14 -10.16
CA LEU A 283 -15.85 -0.65 -8.95
C LEU A 283 -16.48 0.05 -7.73
N ASP A 284 -17.15 -0.69 -6.86
CA ASP A 284 -17.51 -0.20 -5.51
C ASP A 284 -16.36 -0.49 -4.53
N TYR A 285 -15.49 0.49 -4.32
CA TYR A 285 -14.33 0.38 -3.45
C TYR A 285 -14.07 1.70 -2.69
N SER A 286 -13.12 1.70 -1.76
CA SER A 286 -12.71 2.93 -1.05
C SER A 286 -11.83 3.85 -1.92
N ALA A 287 -12.40 4.43 -2.99
CA ALA A 287 -11.68 5.34 -3.89
C ALA A 287 -10.93 6.47 -3.15
N ASP A 288 -11.56 7.09 -2.13
CA ASP A 288 -10.95 8.17 -1.35
C ASP A 288 -9.67 7.74 -0.62
N GLU A 289 -9.57 6.47 -0.18
CA GLU A 289 -8.39 5.92 0.48
C GLU A 289 -7.22 5.81 -0.50
N TYR A 290 -7.50 5.36 -1.72
CA TYR A 290 -6.50 5.22 -2.78
C TYR A 290 -6.05 6.59 -3.31
N LEU A 291 -6.97 7.56 -3.44
CA LEU A 291 -6.61 8.93 -3.78
C LEU A 291 -5.73 9.58 -2.70
N ALA A 292 -6.07 9.39 -1.42
CA ALA A 292 -5.25 9.88 -0.32
C ALA A 292 -3.88 9.18 -0.26
N LEU A 293 -3.82 7.90 -0.64
CA LEU A 293 -2.56 7.16 -0.76
C LEU A 293 -1.69 7.73 -1.89
N LEU A 294 -2.24 7.96 -3.08
CA LEU A 294 -1.53 8.59 -4.21
C LEU A 294 -0.94 9.95 -3.82
N GLU A 295 -1.70 10.75 -3.07
CA GLU A 295 -1.23 12.03 -2.51
C GLU A 295 -0.08 11.86 -1.50
N ARG A 296 -0.13 10.82 -0.67
CA ARG A 296 0.97 10.50 0.25
C ARG A 296 2.22 10.06 -0.51
N LEU A 297 2.06 9.22 -1.53
CA LEU A 297 3.16 8.78 -2.40
C LEU A 297 3.79 9.96 -3.16
N ARG A 298 2.99 10.92 -3.61
CA ARG A 298 3.49 12.19 -4.18
C ARG A 298 4.37 12.95 -3.19
N THR A 299 3.93 13.04 -1.93
CA THR A 299 4.69 13.73 -0.87
C THR A 299 6.04 13.06 -0.66
N ILE A 300 6.05 11.72 -0.55
CA ILE A 300 7.28 10.92 -0.41
C ILE A 300 8.20 11.12 -1.63
N ALA A 301 7.63 11.14 -2.83
CA ALA A 301 8.40 11.31 -4.06
C ALA A 301 9.09 12.67 -4.14
N THR A 302 8.45 13.71 -3.59
CA THR A 302 9.01 15.05 -3.50
C THR A 302 10.11 15.09 -2.43
N GLU A 303 9.87 14.51 -1.25
CA GLU A 303 10.87 14.42 -0.16
C GLU A 303 12.12 13.62 -0.53
N ALA A 304 12.02 12.63 -1.43
CA ALA A 304 13.14 11.80 -1.86
C ALA A 304 13.93 12.36 -3.06
N GLY A 305 13.37 13.34 -3.78
CA GLY A 305 13.98 14.00 -4.94
C GLY A 305 14.73 15.30 -4.61
N ASP A 306 14.50 15.87 -3.42
CA ASP A 306 15.27 16.96 -2.82
C ASP A 306 16.48 16.42 -2.02
#